data_AF-A0A356TM84-F1
#
_entry.id   AF-A0A356TM84-F1
#
_cell.length_a   1.000
_cell.length_b   1.000
_cell.length_c   1.000
_cell.angle_alpha   90.00
_cell.angle_beta   90.00
_cell.angle_gamma   90.00
#
_symmetry.space_group_name_H-M   'P 1'
#
loop_
_entity.id
_entity.type
_entity.pdbx_description
1 polymer ?
#
loop_
_entity_poly.entity_id
_entity_poly.type
_entity_poly.pdbx_seq_one_letter_code
_entity_poly.pdbx_strand_id
1 'polypeptide(L)'
;MTLPGPWRRRRLRVPEGLVLHHADIDDRDRDWLHAVPLTSARRTLKDCIDAHLSPELVEQAIHQARQRGLISTADASRLTALERSQMGAR
;
A
#
# COMPACT_ATOMS: atom_id res chain seq x y z
N MET A 1 -9.61 4.42 3.31
CA MET A 1 -10.28 3.29 2.63
C MET A 1 -10.18 3.48 1.12
N THR A 2 -10.02 2.40 0.34
CA THR A 2 -9.94 2.48 -1.12
C THR A 2 -11.23 2.02 -1.77
N LEU A 3 -11.76 2.82 -2.70
CA LEU A 3 -12.96 2.55 -3.47
C LEU A 3 -12.61 2.38 -4.96
N PRO A 4 -13.47 1.70 -5.76
CA PRO A 4 -13.25 1.56 -7.19
C PRO A 4 -13.08 2.93 -7.88
N GLY A 5 -12.22 2.98 -8.89
CA GLY A 5 -11.91 4.20 -9.65
C GLY A 5 -13.15 4.95 -10.16
N PRO A 6 -14.15 4.24 -10.76
CA PRO A 6 -15.39 4.88 -11.26
C PRO A 6 -16.21 5.58 -10.17
N TRP A 7 -16.01 5.24 -8.89
CA TRP A 7 -16.78 5.82 -7.79
C TRP A 7 -16.32 7.23 -7.43
N ARG A 8 -15.19 7.69 -7.95
CA ARG A 8 -14.67 9.05 -7.71
C ARG A 8 -15.66 10.16 -8.07
N ARG A 9 -16.57 9.90 -9.02
CA ARG A 9 -17.60 10.85 -9.46
C ARG A 9 -18.91 10.73 -8.68
N ARG A 10 -19.05 9.76 -7.77
CA ARG A 10 -20.26 9.53 -7.00
C ARG A 10 -20.34 10.50 -5.82
N ARG A 11 -21.55 10.93 -5.48
CA ARG A 11 -21.82 11.75 -4.29
C ARG A 11 -22.01 10.85 -3.07
N LEU A 12 -20.91 10.51 -2.40
CA LEU A 12 -20.90 9.71 -1.18
C LEU A 12 -20.95 10.63 0.06
N ARG A 13 -21.71 10.24 1.09
CA ARG A 13 -21.57 10.85 2.42
C ARG A 13 -20.41 10.16 3.13
N VAL A 14 -19.35 10.90 3.38
CA VAL A 14 -18.13 10.38 4.03
C VAL A 14 -18.17 10.76 5.50
N PRO A 15 -18.09 9.79 6.43
CA PRO A 15 -17.96 10.08 7.85
C PRO A 15 -16.75 10.96 8.14
N GLU A 16 -16.84 11.77 9.21
CA GLU A 16 -15.71 12.57 9.66
C GLU A 16 -14.48 11.69 9.97
N GLY A 17 -13.30 12.15 9.56
CA GLY A 17 -12.04 11.43 9.74
C GLY A 17 -11.77 10.30 8.74
N LEU A 18 -12.71 9.93 7.86
CA LEU A 18 -12.49 8.90 6.84
C LEU A 18 -11.95 9.51 5.54
N VAL A 19 -10.73 9.11 5.16
CA VAL A 19 -10.16 9.46 3.85
C VAL A 19 -10.47 8.37 2.82
N LEU A 20 -11.06 8.76 1.69
CA LEU A 20 -11.34 7.89 0.56
C LEU A 20 -10.26 8.03 -0.52
N HIS A 21 -9.58 6.92 -0.81
CA HIS A 21 -8.73 6.77 -1.99
C HIS A 21 -9.54 6.08 -3.09
N HIS A 22 -9.20 6.33 -4.36
CA HIS A 22 -9.90 5.74 -5.50
C HIS A 22 -8.90 5.02 -6.39
N ALA A 23 -8.99 3.69 -6.41
CA ALA A 23 -8.18 2.82 -7.25
C ALA A 23 -8.88 1.47 -7.42
N ASP A 24 -8.73 0.88 -8.59
CA ASP A 24 -9.13 -0.52 -8.79
C ASP A 24 -8.00 -1.43 -8.29
N ILE A 25 -8.33 -2.31 -7.35
CA ILE A 25 -7.37 -3.20 -6.68
C ILE A 25 -7.51 -4.60 -7.27
N ASP A 26 -6.44 -5.06 -7.92
CA ASP A 26 -6.32 -6.43 -8.44
C ASP A 26 -6.39 -7.46 -7.30
N ASP A 27 -6.87 -8.67 -7.60
CA ASP A 27 -7.01 -9.73 -6.60
C ASP A 27 -5.66 -10.11 -5.96
N ARG A 28 -4.54 -10.00 -6.70
CA ARG A 28 -3.18 -10.23 -6.15
C ARG A 28 -2.71 -9.14 -5.19
N ASP A 29 -3.38 -8.00 -5.19
CA ASP A 29 -3.12 -6.86 -4.31
C ASP A 29 -4.09 -6.84 -3.12
N ARG A 30 -4.97 -7.84 -2.98
CA ARG A 30 -5.98 -7.94 -1.93
C ARG A 30 -5.65 -9.07 -0.97
N ASP A 31 -5.69 -8.75 0.33
CA ASP A 31 -5.65 -9.72 1.42
C ASP A 31 -6.98 -9.69 2.20
N TRP A 32 -7.16 -10.65 3.10
CA TRP A 32 -8.35 -10.75 3.94
C TRP A 32 -7.98 -10.81 5.41
N LEU A 33 -8.61 -9.95 6.20
CA LEU A 33 -8.66 -10.07 7.65
C LEU A 33 -10.09 -10.43 8.06
N HIS A 34 -10.30 -11.69 8.40
CA HIS A 34 -11.63 -12.26 8.59
C HIS A 34 -12.52 -11.98 7.35
N ALA A 35 -13.68 -11.34 7.55
CA ALA A 35 -14.60 -10.99 6.47
C ALA A 35 -14.32 -9.62 5.82
N VAL A 36 -13.19 -8.98 6.14
CA VAL A 36 -12.86 -7.64 5.66
C VAL A 36 -11.70 -7.69 4.65
N PRO A 37 -11.91 -7.25 3.40
CA PRO A 37 -10.84 -7.16 2.43
C PRO A 37 -9.93 -5.97 2.74
N LEU A 38 -8.63 -6.19 2.58
CA LEU A 38 -7.56 -5.22 2.80
C LEU A 38 -6.65 -5.16 1.57
N THR A 39 -5.85 -4.10 1.47
CA THR A 39 -4.70 -4.12 0.58
C THR A 39 -3.64 -5.06 1.14
N SER A 40 -3.01 -5.84 0.26
CA SER A 40 -1.90 -6.70 0.64
C SER A 40 -0.74 -5.90 1.24
N ALA A 41 0.11 -6.55 2.04
CA ALA A 41 1.29 -5.90 2.61
C ALA A 41 2.19 -5.31 1.53
N ARG A 42 2.41 -6.06 0.43
CA ARG A 42 3.19 -5.59 -0.73
C ARG A 42 2.57 -4.34 -1.36
N ARG A 43 1.26 -4.32 -1.58
CA ARG A 43 0.57 -3.17 -2.16
C ARG A 43 0.64 -1.96 -1.25
N THR A 44 0.37 -2.15 0.04
CA THR A 44 0.39 -1.09 1.05
C THR A 44 1.78 -0.45 1.13
N LEU A 45 2.85 -1.26 1.14
CA LEU A 45 4.23 -0.75 1.12
C LEU A 45 4.53 0.08 -0.14
N LYS A 46 4.05 -0.35 -1.31
CA LYS A 46 4.17 0.44 -2.54
C LYS A 46 3.44 1.77 -2.41
N ASP A 47 2.21 1.76 -1.91
CA ASP A 47 1.41 2.99 -1.74
C ASP A 47 2.09 3.96 -0.74
N CYS A 48 2.71 3.44 0.32
CA CYS A 48 3.51 4.22 1.27
C CYS A 48 4.76 4.86 0.64
N ILE A 49 5.46 4.10 -0.22
CA ILE A 49 6.61 4.60 -0.98
C ILE A 49 6.15 5.74 -1.90
N ASP A 50 5.10 5.51 -2.71
CA ASP A 50 4.56 6.52 -3.63
C ASP A 50 4.03 7.77 -2.90
N ALA A 51 3.57 7.62 -1.66
CA ALA A 51 3.17 8.72 -0.79
C ALA A 51 4.35 9.44 -0.12
N HIS A 52 5.59 9.02 -0.39
CA HIS A 52 6.83 9.58 0.14
C HIS A 52 6.89 9.61 1.68
N LEU A 53 6.42 8.54 2.32
CA LEU A 53 6.64 8.36 3.76
C LEU A 53 8.14 8.30 4.09
N SER A 54 8.48 8.46 5.37
CA SER A 54 9.87 8.41 5.83
C SER A 54 10.57 7.11 5.36
N PRO A 55 11.76 7.22 4.72
CA PRO A 55 12.58 6.08 4.31
C PRO A 55 12.76 5.04 5.42
N GLU A 56 13.02 5.51 6.63
CA GLU A 56 13.27 4.67 7.81
C GLU A 56 12.04 3.85 8.18
N LEU A 57 10.84 4.44 8.10
CA LEU A 57 9.58 3.73 8.35
C LEU A 57 9.30 2.69 7.27
N VAL A 58 9.60 3.02 6.01
CA VAL A 58 9.42 2.09 4.88
C VAL A 58 10.38 0.91 5.00
N GLU A 59 11.67 1.17 5.28
CA GLU A 59 12.67 0.13 5.47
C GLU A 59 12.29 -0.82 6.61
N GLN A 60 11.89 -0.26 7.76
CA GLN A 60 11.42 -1.04 8.90
C GLN A 60 10.21 -1.90 8.52
N ALA A 61 9.23 -1.34 7.81
CA ALA A 61 8.02 -2.06 7.42
C ALA A 61 8.32 -3.18 6.41
N ILE A 62 9.21 -2.97 5.44
CA ILE A 62 9.68 -4.01 4.51
C ILE A 62 10.34 -5.16 5.29
N HIS A 63 11.22 -4.83 6.22
CA HIS A 63 11.90 -5.83 7.06
C HIS A 63 10.90 -6.65 7.87
N GLN A 64 9.97 -5.99 8.57
CA GLN A 64 8.94 -6.66 9.37
C GLN A 64 8.00 -7.53 8.52
N ALA A 65 7.56 -7.02 7.36
CA ALA A 65 6.68 -7.77 6.46
C ALA A 65 7.35 -9.05 5.96
N ARG A 66 8.65 -8.97 5.60
CA ARG A 66 9.42 -10.15 5.18
C ARG A 66 9.58 -11.15 6.32
N GLN A 67 9.97 -10.70 7.50
CA GLN A 67 10.15 -11.58 8.68
C GLN A 67 8.86 -12.32 9.05
N ARG A 68 7.71 -11.68 8.87
CA ARG A 68 6.39 -12.27 9.13
C ARG A 68 5.85 -13.10 7.97
N GLY A 69 6.59 -13.23 6.87
CA GLY A 69 6.15 -13.96 5.68
C GLY A 69 5.01 -13.29 4.90
N LEU A 70 4.74 -12.00 5.14
CA LEU A 70 3.69 -11.23 4.46
C LEU A 70 4.09 -10.81 3.04
N ILE A 71 5.40 -10.81 2.74
CA ILE A 71 5.95 -10.56 1.42
C ILE A 71 7.09 -11.53 1.13
N SER A 72 7.31 -11.85 -0.14
CA SER A 72 8.44 -12.69 -0.55
C SER A 72 9.76 -11.91 -0.49
N THR A 73 10.89 -12.63 -0.52
CA THR A 73 12.22 -12.02 -0.68
C THR A 73 12.31 -11.19 -1.96
N ALA A 74 11.73 -11.67 -3.05
CA ALA A 74 11.70 -10.94 -4.32
C ALA A 74 10.91 -9.64 -4.22
N ASP A 75 9.78 -9.63 -3.48
CA ASP A 75 9.00 -8.41 -3.25
C ASP A 75 9.77 -7.41 -2.39
N ALA A 76 10.44 -7.86 -1.33
CA ALA A 76 11.27 -7.01 -0.50
C ALA A 76 12.37 -6.32 -1.33
N SER A 77 13.09 -7.08 -2.18
CA SER A 77 14.11 -6.52 -3.06
C SER A 77 13.56 -5.47 -4.03
N ARG A 78 12.37 -5.71 -4.61
CA ARG A 78 11.72 -4.76 -5.52
C ARG A 78 11.28 -3.48 -4.80
N LEU A 79 10.71 -3.61 -3.60
CA LEU A 79 10.26 -2.46 -2.80
C LEU A 79 11.44 -1.60 -2.35
N THR A 80 12.54 -2.21 -1.90
CA THR A 80 13.77 -1.47 -1.56
C THR A 80 14.39 -0.77 -2.78
N ALA A 81 14.37 -1.40 -3.95
CA ALA A 81 14.85 -0.76 -5.18
C ALA A 81 13.97 0.44 -5.58
N LEU A 82 12.65 0.31 -5.46
CA LEU A 82 11.70 1.39 -5.73
C LEU A 82 11.92 2.58 -4.79
N GLU A 83 12.02 2.32 -3.49
CA GLU A 83 12.26 3.33 -2.46
C GLU A 83 13.55 4.14 -2.72
N ARG A 84 14.66 3.44 -3.00
CA ARG A 84 15.94 4.08 -3.36
C ARG A 84 15.86 4.92 -4.62
N SER A 85 15.10 4.46 -5.63
CA SER A 85 14.93 5.22 -6.88
C SER A 85 14.21 6.56 -6.66
N GLN A 86 13.34 6.65 -5.65
CA GLN A 86 12.64 7.88 -5.29
C GLN A 86 13.49 8.81 -4.42
N MET A 87 14.42 8.26 -3.61
CA MET A 87 15.39 9.06 -2.86
C MET A 87 16.41 9.77 -3.76
N GLY A 88 16.87 9.11 -4.82
CA GLY A 88 17.83 9.70 -5.77
C GLY A 88 17.23 10.72 -6.76
N ALA A 89 15.90 10.85 -6.78
CA ALA A 89 15.19 11.81 -7.63
C ALA A 89 14.87 13.14 -6.94
N ARG A 90 15.38 13.35 -5.71
CA ARG A 90 15.26 14.58 -4.91
C ARG A 90 16.57 15.38 -4.94
#